data_AF-A0A316M900-F1
#
_entry.id   AF-A0A316M900-F1
#
_cell.length_a   1.000
_cell.length_b   1.000
_cell.length_c   1.000
_cell.angle_alpha   90.00
_cell.angle_beta   90.00
_cell.angle_gamma   90.00
#
_symmetry.space_group_name_H-M   'P 1'
#
loop_
_entity.id
_entity.type
_entity.pdbx_description
1 polymer ?
#
loop_
_entity_poly.entity_id
_entity_poly.type
_entity_poly.pdbx_seq_one_letter_code
_entity_poly.pdbx_strand_id
1 'polypeptide(L)'
;MAFVTKTWKDRLVEYAGRRKLKNVATGEEVLMDVSRSEGTVSQAGDAFSAASMNNLEQRIKNEFDTVNSSLGGFTPVIDETGKITGYKTKAGADTVFPFSGGFNGADIYMSGTNSGNLSKTELASKGQYFYGFEYDDSAKKFTVLYDGTYSYMLSTTSSYTSLYINDKLIEYATKNGQTTIYNTIELKKGDTGYISSNNAGQFAQGYLRRIA
;
A
#
# COMPACT_ATOMS: atom_id res chain seq x y z
N MET A 1 -5.00 -8.26 15.71
CA MET A 1 -5.55 -9.19 16.72
C MET A 1 -7.06 -9.19 16.60
N ALA A 2 -7.69 -10.36 16.57
CA ALA A 2 -9.16 -10.48 16.59
C ALA A 2 -9.68 -10.29 18.03
N PHE A 3 -10.92 -9.81 18.18
CA PHE A 3 -11.58 -9.72 19.49
C PHE A 3 -11.75 -11.13 20.09
N VAL A 4 -11.40 -11.29 21.36
CA VAL A 4 -11.51 -12.55 22.10
C VAL A 4 -12.45 -12.34 23.27
N THR A 5 -13.56 -13.07 23.28
CA THR A 5 -14.55 -13.00 24.35
C THR A 5 -14.03 -13.62 25.64
N LYS A 6 -14.37 -13.02 26.78
CA LYS A 6 -14.17 -13.61 28.09
C LYS A 6 -15.48 -14.20 28.62
N THR A 7 -15.42 -15.38 29.21
CA THR A 7 -16.56 -15.94 29.95
C THR A 7 -16.48 -15.56 31.42
N TRP A 8 -17.42 -14.75 31.88
CA TRP A 8 -17.60 -14.37 33.27
C TRP A 8 -18.36 -15.47 34.01
N LYS A 9 -17.96 -15.71 35.26
CA LYS A 9 -18.61 -16.66 36.17
C LYS A 9 -18.90 -15.96 37.48
N ASP A 10 -20.08 -16.22 38.04
CA ASP A 10 -20.42 -15.71 39.35
C ASP A 10 -19.56 -16.40 40.40
N ARG A 11 -19.26 -15.66 41.46
CA ARG A 11 -18.53 -16.21 42.59
C ARG A 11 -19.48 -17.06 43.43
N LEU A 12 -19.24 -18.38 43.42
CA LEU A 12 -19.91 -19.32 44.33
C LEU A 12 -19.14 -19.40 45.65
N VAL A 13 -19.78 -19.06 46.75
CA VAL A 13 -19.23 -19.15 48.11
C VAL A 13 -20.29 -19.71 49.05
N GLU A 14 -19.87 -20.52 50.03
CA GLU A 14 -20.75 -21.13 51.03
C GLU A 14 -21.49 -20.09 51.87
N TYR A 15 -20.81 -18.99 52.20
CA TYR A 15 -21.37 -17.90 53.01
C TYR A 15 -21.22 -16.54 52.32
N ALA A 16 -22.01 -16.32 51.27
CA ALA A 16 -22.05 -15.03 50.58
C ALA A 16 -22.44 -13.90 51.56
N GLY A 17 -21.66 -12.82 51.58
CA GLY A 17 -21.98 -11.62 52.36
C GLY A 17 -21.52 -11.64 53.83
N ARG A 18 -21.11 -12.78 54.41
CA ARG A 18 -20.56 -12.81 55.77
C ARG A 18 -19.24 -12.03 55.83
N ARG A 19 -19.12 -11.14 56.82
CA ARG A 19 -17.88 -10.41 57.10
C ARG A 19 -17.44 -10.67 58.53
N LYS A 20 -16.15 -10.94 58.70
CA LYS A 20 -15.51 -10.96 60.01
C LYS A 20 -15.00 -9.55 60.29
N LEU A 21 -15.46 -8.95 61.37
CA LEU A 21 -15.01 -7.63 61.79
C LEU A 21 -13.93 -7.81 62.85
N LYS A 22 -12.82 -7.08 62.70
CA LYS A 22 -11.74 -7.03 63.67
C LYS A 22 -11.69 -5.65 64.32
N ASN A 23 -11.77 -5.61 65.64
CA ASN A 23 -11.52 -4.39 66.37
C ASN A 23 -10.02 -4.06 66.32
N VAL A 24 -9.67 -2.93 65.72
CA VAL A 24 -8.27 -2.53 65.52
C VAL A 24 -7.55 -2.14 66.82
N ALA A 25 -8.30 -1.77 67.86
CA ALA A 25 -7.75 -1.35 69.15
C ALA A 25 -7.57 -2.54 70.10
N THR A 26 -8.50 -3.49 70.12
CA THR A 26 -8.46 -4.65 71.04
C THR A 26 -7.98 -5.95 70.37
N GLY A 27 -7.94 -5.99 69.04
CA GLY A 27 -7.57 -7.18 68.27
C GLY A 27 -8.66 -8.26 68.17
N GLU A 28 -9.80 -8.07 68.84
CA GLU A 28 -10.91 -9.02 68.89
C GLU A 28 -11.59 -9.18 67.52
N GLU A 29 -11.93 -10.42 67.15
CA GLU A 29 -12.58 -10.74 65.87
C GLU A 29 -13.96 -11.37 66.11
N VAL A 30 -15.02 -10.77 65.55
CA VAL A 30 -16.40 -11.23 65.73
C VAL A 30 -17.12 -11.34 64.38
N LEU A 31 -18.00 -12.34 64.26
CA LEU A 31 -18.93 -12.48 63.13
C LEU A 31 -20.19 -11.67 63.42
N MET A 32 -20.51 -10.73 62.53
CA MET A 32 -21.68 -9.84 62.66
C MET A 32 -22.50 -9.87 61.37
N ASP A 33 -23.82 -9.73 61.49
CA ASP A 33 -24.69 -9.42 60.35
C ASP A 33 -24.59 -7.93 60.01
N VAL A 34 -24.19 -7.63 58.78
CA VAL A 34 -23.97 -6.27 58.30
C VAL A 34 -25.06 -5.92 57.30
N SER A 35 -25.93 -4.98 57.66
CA SER A 35 -26.90 -4.38 56.73
C SER A 35 -26.40 -3.01 56.27
N ARG A 36 -26.81 -2.60 55.06
CA ARG A 36 -26.52 -1.26 54.55
C ARG A 36 -27.68 -0.33 54.92
N SER A 37 -27.38 0.77 55.61
CA SER A 37 -28.34 1.85 55.87
C SER A 37 -28.11 2.97 54.84
N GLU A 38 -28.46 2.70 53.58
CA GLU A 38 -28.24 3.62 52.45
C GLU A 38 -29.37 4.67 52.31
N GLY A 39 -30.40 4.62 53.16
CA GLY A 39 -31.57 5.50 53.06
C GLY A 39 -32.50 5.11 51.91
N THR A 40 -33.30 6.06 51.41
CA THR A 40 -34.20 5.83 50.26
C THR A 40 -33.41 5.81 48.96
N VAL A 41 -33.39 4.67 48.27
CA VAL A 41 -32.76 4.54 46.95
C VAL A 41 -33.74 5.02 45.87
N SER A 42 -33.49 6.20 45.27
CA SER A 42 -34.36 6.79 44.25
C SER A 42 -34.27 6.11 42.87
N GLN A 43 -33.18 5.39 42.60
CA GLN A 43 -32.99 4.58 41.40
C GLN A 43 -31.95 3.49 41.68
N ALA A 44 -32.28 2.23 41.38
CA ALA A 44 -31.32 1.14 41.44
C ALA A 44 -30.43 1.13 40.19
N GLY A 45 -29.14 0.82 40.37
CA GLY A 45 -28.24 0.53 39.24
C GLY A 45 -28.39 -0.92 38.75
N ASP A 46 -27.84 -1.20 37.58
CA ASP A 46 -27.79 -2.57 37.05
C ASP A 46 -26.86 -3.46 37.88
N ALA A 47 -27.31 -4.68 38.17
CA ALA A 47 -26.52 -5.63 38.93
C ALA A 47 -25.33 -6.14 38.09
N PHE A 48 -24.14 -6.11 38.69
CA PHE A 48 -22.97 -6.80 38.14
C PHE A 48 -23.12 -8.31 38.37
N SER A 49 -23.37 -9.06 37.29
CA SER A 49 -23.51 -10.52 37.32
C SER A 49 -22.81 -11.14 36.12
N ALA A 50 -22.48 -12.43 36.21
CA ALA A 50 -21.96 -13.18 35.06
C ALA A 50 -22.93 -13.15 33.87
N ALA A 51 -24.24 -13.20 34.11
CA ALA A 51 -25.24 -13.09 33.06
C ALA A 51 -25.16 -11.75 32.32
N SER A 52 -25.16 -10.63 33.06
CA SER A 52 -25.06 -9.28 32.48
C SER A 52 -23.76 -9.09 31.69
N MET A 53 -22.64 -9.57 32.24
CA MET A 53 -21.33 -9.43 31.62
C MET A 53 -21.16 -10.33 30.39
N ASN A 54 -21.65 -11.58 30.44
CA ASN A 54 -21.61 -12.47 29.29
C ASN A 54 -22.51 -11.95 28.15
N ASN A 55 -23.65 -11.31 28.46
CA ASN A 55 -24.46 -10.64 27.46
C ASN A 55 -23.72 -9.46 26.79
N LEU A 56 -22.97 -8.67 27.58
CA LEU A 56 -22.14 -7.59 27.05
C LEU A 56 -21.03 -8.11 26.13
N GLU A 57 -20.33 -9.17 26.54
CA GLU A 57 -19.30 -9.84 25.72
C GLU A 57 -19.86 -10.34 24.39
N GLN A 58 -21.07 -10.93 24.42
CA GLN A 58 -21.77 -11.36 23.21
C GLN A 58 -22.14 -10.20 22.31
N ARG A 59 -22.66 -9.09 22.85
CA ARG A 59 -22.97 -7.89 22.06
C ARG A 59 -21.73 -7.34 21.37
N ILE A 60 -20.61 -7.21 22.09
CA ILE A 60 -19.35 -6.73 21.51
C ILE A 60 -18.89 -7.67 20.39
N LYS A 61 -18.94 -8.98 20.63
CA LYS A 61 -18.61 -9.98 19.61
C LYS A 61 -19.50 -9.84 18.37
N ASN A 62 -20.82 -9.71 18.56
CA ASN A 62 -21.77 -9.58 17.45
C ASN A 62 -21.51 -8.34 16.61
N GLU A 63 -21.17 -7.20 17.23
CA GLU A 63 -20.82 -5.98 16.51
C GLU A 63 -19.53 -6.15 15.71
N PHE A 64 -18.48 -6.76 16.29
CA PHE A 64 -17.25 -7.08 15.55
C PHE A 64 -17.50 -8.03 14.37
N ASP A 65 -18.32 -9.07 14.57
CA ASP A 65 -18.68 -10.01 13.50
C ASP A 65 -19.50 -9.31 12.40
N THR A 66 -20.40 -8.40 12.77
CA THR A 66 -21.21 -7.60 11.83
C THR A 66 -20.33 -6.68 11.00
N VAL A 67 -19.40 -5.96 11.63
CA VAL A 67 -18.43 -5.10 10.93
C VAL A 67 -17.58 -5.94 9.98
N ASN A 68 -16.97 -7.03 10.44
CA ASN A 68 -16.16 -7.90 9.59
C ASN A 68 -16.96 -8.49 8.40
N SER A 69 -18.23 -8.82 8.62
CA SER A 69 -19.13 -9.31 7.56
C SER A 69 -19.46 -8.20 6.56
N SER A 70 -19.75 -6.98 7.04
CA SER A 70 -20.04 -5.81 6.18
C SER A 70 -18.85 -5.41 5.31
N LEU A 71 -17.64 -5.65 5.80
CA LEU A 71 -16.39 -5.43 5.06
C LEU A 71 -16.14 -6.49 3.96
N GLY A 72 -17.00 -7.52 3.83
CA GLY A 72 -16.95 -8.45 2.71
C GLY A 72 -15.64 -9.27 2.62
N GLY A 73 -14.92 -9.43 3.72
CA GLY A 73 -13.60 -10.06 3.73
C GLY A 73 -12.44 -9.14 3.33
N PHE A 74 -12.66 -7.83 3.30
CA PHE A 74 -11.59 -6.84 3.19
C PHE A 74 -10.63 -6.97 4.38
N THR A 75 -9.37 -7.34 4.10
CA THR A 75 -8.32 -7.39 5.12
C THR A 75 -7.20 -6.43 4.72
N PRO A 76 -7.03 -5.27 5.39
CA PRO A 76 -5.99 -4.31 5.03
C PRO A 76 -4.60 -4.89 5.32
N VAL A 77 -3.65 -4.62 4.41
CA VAL A 77 -2.22 -4.86 4.60
C VAL A 77 -1.58 -3.55 5.01
N ILE A 78 -0.87 -3.55 6.13
CA ILE A 78 -0.33 -2.35 6.78
C ILE A 78 1.19 -2.50 6.87
N ASP A 79 1.94 -1.44 6.60
CA ASP A 79 3.40 -1.40 6.77
C ASP A 79 3.82 -1.04 8.22
N GLU A 80 5.12 -0.99 8.46
CA GLU A 80 5.71 -0.66 9.77
C GLU A 80 5.38 0.76 10.26
N THR A 81 4.93 1.65 9.37
CA THR A 81 4.54 3.02 9.69
C THR A 81 3.04 3.16 9.99
N GLY A 82 2.26 2.09 9.85
CA GLY A 82 0.81 2.10 10.03
C GLY A 82 0.03 2.49 8.77
N LYS A 83 0.68 2.60 7.61
CA LYS A 83 0.02 2.95 6.34
C LYS A 83 -0.55 1.72 5.66
N ILE A 84 -1.77 1.84 5.10
CA ILE A 84 -2.38 0.79 4.29
C ILE A 84 -1.68 0.73 2.92
N THR A 85 -1.06 -0.39 2.62
CA THR A 85 -0.40 -0.65 1.33
C THR A 85 -1.26 -1.48 0.39
N GLY A 86 -2.15 -2.32 0.92
CA GLY A 86 -3.04 -3.14 0.10
C GLY A 86 -4.24 -3.69 0.88
N TYR A 87 -5.02 -4.55 0.26
CA TYR A 87 -6.08 -5.31 0.92
C TYR A 87 -6.24 -6.70 0.31
N LYS A 88 -6.65 -7.68 1.11
CA LYS A 88 -7.10 -8.99 0.61
C LYS A 88 -8.60 -8.98 0.40
N THR A 89 -9.08 -9.72 -0.61
CA THR A 89 -10.50 -9.93 -0.84
C THR A 89 -10.86 -11.40 -0.59
N LYS A 90 -12.14 -11.68 -0.35
CA LYS A 90 -12.64 -13.05 -0.14
C LYS A 90 -12.38 -14.01 -1.31
N ALA A 91 -12.11 -13.49 -2.51
CA ALA A 91 -11.96 -14.26 -3.75
C ALA A 91 -10.58 -14.90 -3.96
N GLY A 92 -9.59 -14.66 -3.08
CA GLY A 92 -8.29 -15.31 -3.19
C GLY A 92 -7.32 -14.95 -2.07
N ALA A 93 -6.33 -15.83 -1.86
CA ALA A 93 -5.21 -15.59 -0.93
C ALA A 93 -4.31 -14.40 -1.36
N ASP A 94 -4.55 -13.86 -2.55
CA ASP A 94 -3.71 -12.86 -3.18
C ASP A 94 -4.03 -11.45 -2.67
N THR A 95 -2.97 -10.69 -2.39
CA THR A 95 -3.12 -9.32 -1.88
C THR A 95 -3.42 -8.40 -3.05
N VAL A 96 -4.61 -7.79 -3.06
CA VAL A 96 -4.96 -6.74 -4.00
C VAL A 96 -4.36 -5.44 -3.50
N PHE A 97 -3.31 -4.96 -4.16
CA PHE A 97 -2.89 -3.59 -3.98
C PHE A 97 -3.80 -2.73 -4.88
N PRO A 98 -4.60 -1.78 -4.37
CA PRO A 98 -5.46 -0.93 -5.22
C PRO A 98 -4.67 -0.05 -6.21
N PHE A 99 -3.35 -0.04 -6.07
CA PHE A 99 -2.37 0.58 -6.95
C PHE A 99 -1.38 -0.46 -7.53
N SER A 100 -1.76 -1.75 -7.59
CA SER A 100 -1.01 -2.82 -8.29
C SER A 100 -0.97 -2.63 -9.80
N GLY A 101 -1.82 -1.75 -10.35
CA GLY A 101 -1.72 -1.26 -11.73
C GLY A 101 -0.47 -0.42 -12.00
N GLY A 102 0.53 -0.44 -11.11
CA GLY A 102 1.74 0.36 -11.17
C GLY A 102 3.01 -0.41 -11.53
N PHE A 103 2.94 -1.56 -12.21
CA PHE A 103 4.12 -2.16 -12.87
C PHE A 103 3.77 -2.83 -14.21
N ASN A 104 2.93 -2.19 -15.02
CA ASN A 104 3.19 -2.24 -16.47
C ASN A 104 4.19 -1.13 -16.69
N GLY A 105 5.48 -1.45 -16.59
CA GLY A 105 6.58 -0.48 -16.50
C GLY A 105 6.32 0.73 -17.39
N ALA A 106 6.49 1.92 -16.82
CA ALA A 106 6.28 3.16 -17.55
C ALA A 106 7.15 3.14 -18.80
N ASP A 107 6.53 2.88 -19.94
CA ASP A 107 7.21 2.90 -21.23
C ASP A 107 7.35 4.37 -21.59
N ILE A 108 8.59 4.86 -21.67
CA ILE A 108 8.80 6.10 -22.42
C ILE A 108 8.73 5.71 -23.88
N TYR A 109 7.66 6.08 -24.56
CA TYR A 109 7.68 6.10 -26.02
C TYR A 109 8.48 7.31 -26.48
N MET A 110 9.56 7.03 -27.21
CA MET A 110 10.47 8.02 -27.72
C MET A 110 10.23 8.11 -29.23
N SER A 111 9.70 9.23 -29.72
CA SER A 111 9.61 9.51 -31.16
C SER A 111 10.14 10.91 -31.48
N GLY A 112 10.55 11.19 -32.72
CA GLY A 112 10.97 12.55 -33.09
C GLY A 112 11.39 12.67 -34.55
N THR A 113 11.25 13.88 -35.08
CA THR A 113 11.87 14.32 -36.36
C THR A 113 12.93 15.38 -36.06
N ASN A 114 13.87 15.60 -36.97
CA ASN A 114 15.17 16.27 -36.74
C ASN A 114 15.15 17.79 -36.43
N SER A 115 14.10 18.30 -35.79
CA SER A 115 14.08 19.60 -35.11
C SER A 115 13.69 19.47 -33.63
N GLY A 116 14.05 18.35 -33.00
CA GLY A 116 13.87 18.13 -31.58
C GLY A 116 13.23 16.77 -31.30
N ASN A 117 14.09 15.80 -30.97
CA ASN A 117 14.05 15.05 -29.71
C ASN A 117 12.66 14.71 -29.09
N LEU A 118 12.46 13.43 -28.72
CA LEU A 118 11.43 12.94 -27.79
C LEU A 118 10.09 13.74 -27.83
N SER A 119 9.29 13.60 -28.88
CA SER A 119 7.87 13.89 -28.76
C SER A 119 7.25 12.88 -27.80
N LYS A 120 6.84 13.34 -26.62
CA LYS A 120 5.88 12.66 -25.76
C LYS A 120 4.73 12.21 -26.66
N THR A 121 4.59 10.91 -26.89
CA THR A 121 3.51 10.40 -27.74
C THR A 121 2.18 10.91 -27.21
N GLU A 122 1.44 11.59 -28.08
CA GLU A 122 0.14 12.25 -27.87
C GLU A 122 -1.01 11.28 -27.50
N LEU A 123 -0.69 10.06 -27.06
CA LEU A 123 -1.63 9.04 -26.57
C LEU A 123 -1.45 8.71 -25.09
N ALA A 124 -0.41 9.23 -24.41
CA ALA A 124 -0.38 9.22 -22.96
C ALA A 124 -1.34 10.31 -22.49
N SER A 125 -2.64 9.97 -22.42
CA SER A 125 -3.69 10.76 -21.78
C SER A 125 -3.08 11.49 -20.59
N LYS A 126 -3.14 12.83 -20.57
CA LYS A 126 -2.64 13.69 -19.48
C LYS A 126 -2.99 13.04 -18.14
N GLY A 127 -2.04 12.32 -17.53
CA GLY A 127 -2.33 11.43 -16.40
C GLY A 127 -1.62 10.06 -16.40
N GLN A 128 -0.97 9.61 -17.48
CA GLN A 128 -0.05 8.47 -17.40
C GLN A 128 1.32 8.91 -16.87
N TYR A 129 1.59 8.51 -15.64
CA TYR A 129 2.78 8.79 -14.87
C TYR A 129 4.05 8.30 -15.59
N PHE A 130 5.02 9.19 -15.85
CA PHE A 130 6.40 8.83 -16.18
C PHE A 130 7.06 8.26 -14.92
N TYR A 131 6.63 7.08 -14.48
CA TYR A 131 7.12 6.51 -13.23
C TYR A 131 8.52 5.95 -13.46
N GLY A 132 9.52 6.66 -12.96
CA GLY A 132 10.94 6.32 -13.14
C GLY A 132 11.70 7.24 -14.07
N PHE A 133 11.04 8.25 -14.66
CA PHE A 133 11.70 9.26 -15.45
C PHE A 133 11.07 10.65 -15.34
N GLU A 134 11.88 11.68 -15.37
CA GLU A 134 11.46 13.04 -15.70
C GLU A 134 11.69 13.30 -17.19
N TYR A 135 11.02 14.30 -17.75
CA TYR A 135 11.25 14.76 -19.11
C TYR A 135 11.31 16.28 -19.15
N ASP A 136 12.43 16.82 -19.61
CA ASP A 136 12.62 18.24 -19.87
C ASP A 136 12.24 18.51 -21.33
N ASP A 137 11.14 19.22 -21.56
CA ASP A 137 10.68 19.58 -22.91
C ASP A 137 11.55 20.67 -23.57
N SER A 138 12.30 21.46 -22.81
CA SER A 138 13.21 22.46 -23.38
C SER A 138 14.50 21.83 -23.88
N ALA A 139 15.12 20.97 -23.07
CA ALA A 139 16.29 20.19 -23.47
C ALA A 139 15.94 18.98 -24.34
N LYS A 140 14.66 18.57 -24.29
CA LYS A 140 14.10 17.37 -24.89
C LYS A 140 14.85 16.09 -24.51
N LYS A 141 15.18 15.98 -23.22
CA LYS A 141 15.88 14.85 -22.62
C LYS A 141 15.01 14.24 -21.52
N PHE A 142 15.10 12.93 -21.33
CA PHE A 142 14.60 12.30 -20.12
C PHE A 142 15.69 12.27 -19.04
N THR A 143 15.28 12.19 -17.79
CA THR A 143 16.14 11.99 -16.62
C THR A 143 15.65 10.78 -15.85
N VAL A 144 16.53 9.85 -15.51
CA VAL A 144 16.22 8.63 -14.76
C VAL A 144 15.97 8.97 -13.29
N LEU A 145 14.88 8.48 -12.68
CA LEU A 145 14.53 8.75 -11.29
C LEU A 145 14.92 7.64 -10.30
N TYR A 146 15.23 6.45 -10.80
CA TYR A 146 15.56 5.28 -9.97
C TYR A 146 16.73 4.51 -10.57
N ASP A 147 17.57 3.96 -9.72
CA ASP A 147 18.58 2.99 -10.14
C ASP A 147 17.90 1.70 -10.59
N GLY A 148 18.47 1.03 -11.60
CA GLY A 148 18.02 -0.30 -11.98
C GLY A 148 18.43 -0.74 -13.39
N THR A 149 17.95 -1.92 -13.75
CA THR A 149 18.08 -2.45 -15.11
C THR A 149 16.89 -1.96 -15.93
N TYR A 150 17.18 -1.42 -17.11
CA TYR A 150 16.19 -0.94 -18.06
C TYR A 150 16.26 -1.73 -19.36
N SER A 151 15.12 -2.12 -19.91
CA SER A 151 15.02 -2.62 -21.28
C SER A 151 14.71 -1.49 -22.23
N TYR A 152 15.31 -1.52 -23.41
CA TYR A 152 15.01 -0.57 -24.47
C TYR A 152 14.83 -1.25 -25.81
N MET A 153 14.09 -0.56 -26.68
CA MET A 153 14.01 -0.86 -28.09
C MET A 153 14.31 0.38 -28.91
N LEU A 154 15.08 0.22 -29.98
CA LEU A 154 15.22 1.22 -31.03
C LEU A 154 14.70 0.66 -32.32
N SER A 155 13.96 1.46 -33.08
CA SER A 155 13.52 1.11 -34.42
C SER A 155 13.73 2.26 -35.40
N THR A 156 14.06 1.91 -36.63
CA THR A 156 14.13 2.85 -37.74
C THR A 156 13.49 2.25 -38.98
N THR A 157 12.70 3.06 -39.69
CA THR A 157 12.12 2.73 -40.99
C THR A 157 12.83 3.44 -42.15
N SER A 158 13.67 4.42 -41.84
CA SER A 158 14.10 5.44 -42.80
C SER A 158 15.62 5.47 -43.01
N SER A 159 16.43 5.53 -41.94
CA SER A 159 17.87 5.28 -42.09
C SER A 159 18.60 4.96 -40.79
N TYR A 160 18.43 5.75 -39.73
CA TYR A 160 19.23 5.65 -38.51
C TYR A 160 18.47 6.19 -37.29
N THR A 161 18.45 5.42 -36.21
CA THR A 161 17.93 5.83 -34.89
C THR A 161 18.97 5.46 -33.84
N SER A 162 19.34 6.39 -32.97
CA SER A 162 20.39 6.20 -31.95
C SER A 162 19.88 6.57 -30.57
N LEU A 163 20.33 5.84 -29.55
CA LEU A 163 20.10 6.14 -28.14
C LEU A 163 21.36 6.74 -27.53
N TYR A 164 21.20 7.86 -26.83
CA TYR A 164 22.25 8.49 -26.05
C TYR A 164 21.87 8.49 -24.58
N ILE A 165 22.84 8.17 -23.73
CA ILE A 165 22.76 8.30 -22.27
C ILE A 165 23.95 9.15 -21.82
N ASN A 166 23.70 10.21 -21.05
CA ASN A 166 24.69 11.18 -20.61
C ASN A 166 25.57 11.68 -21.78
N ASP A 167 24.92 12.00 -22.90
CA ASP A 167 25.53 12.46 -24.15
C ASP A 167 26.52 11.46 -24.80
N LYS A 168 26.53 10.20 -24.35
CA LYS A 168 27.28 9.11 -24.95
C LYS A 168 26.36 8.21 -25.76
N LEU A 169 26.78 7.86 -26.98
CA LEU A 169 26.08 6.90 -27.81
C LEU A 169 26.11 5.52 -27.14
N ILE A 170 24.94 4.93 -26.94
CA ILE A 170 24.78 3.58 -26.40
C ILE A 170 24.64 2.58 -27.54
N GLU A 171 23.65 2.77 -28.40
CA GLU A 171 23.33 1.84 -29.47
C GLU A 171 22.56 2.56 -30.59
N TYR A 172 22.57 1.99 -31.80
CA TYR A 172 21.87 2.56 -32.95
C TYR A 172 21.32 1.48 -33.89
N ALA A 173 20.10 1.70 -34.36
CA ALA A 173 19.45 0.91 -35.40
C ALA A 173 19.66 1.57 -36.76
N THR A 174 19.85 0.78 -37.83
CA THR A 174 20.00 1.30 -39.19
C THR A 174 19.13 0.55 -40.20
N LYS A 175 18.70 1.24 -41.26
CA LYS A 175 17.89 0.64 -42.33
C LYS A 175 18.61 -0.48 -43.08
N ASN A 176 19.91 -0.33 -43.29
CA ASN A 176 20.73 -1.29 -44.05
C ASN A 176 21.39 -2.36 -43.13
N GLY A 177 21.14 -2.29 -41.83
CA GLY A 177 21.61 -3.25 -40.83
C GLY A 177 20.43 -3.73 -40.00
N GLN A 178 20.59 -3.75 -38.69
CA GLN A 178 19.50 -4.11 -37.79
C GLN A 178 18.52 -2.94 -37.65
N THR A 179 17.32 -3.11 -38.20
CA THR A 179 16.27 -2.08 -38.24
C THR A 179 15.54 -1.92 -36.90
N THR A 180 15.53 -2.97 -36.08
CA THR A 180 14.97 -2.97 -34.73
C THR A 180 15.90 -3.69 -33.76
N ILE A 181 16.20 -3.04 -32.66
CA ILE A 181 17.09 -3.51 -31.60
C ILE A 181 16.28 -3.65 -30.33
N TYR A 182 16.52 -4.71 -29.57
CA TYR A 182 16.00 -4.92 -28.22
C TYR A 182 17.16 -5.30 -27.32
N ASN A 183 17.37 -4.56 -26.23
CA ASN A 183 18.49 -4.81 -25.33
C ASN A 183 18.18 -4.28 -23.92
N THR A 184 19.12 -4.48 -22.99
CA THR A 184 19.06 -3.94 -21.64
C THR A 184 20.25 -3.04 -21.34
N ILE A 185 20.08 -2.14 -20.38
CA ILE A 185 21.10 -1.21 -19.89
C ILE A 185 20.89 -0.96 -18.39
N GLU A 186 21.99 -0.88 -17.65
CA GLU A 186 21.99 -0.41 -16.26
C GLU A 186 22.00 1.12 -16.25
N LEU A 187 21.03 1.73 -15.56
CA LEU A 187 20.97 3.19 -15.40
C LEU A 187 20.91 3.57 -13.92
N LYS A 188 21.44 4.76 -13.62
CA LYS A 188 21.43 5.37 -12.31
C LYS A 188 20.48 6.55 -12.26
N LYS A 189 19.91 6.79 -11.08
CA LYS A 189 19.15 8.01 -10.82
C LYS A 189 19.99 9.23 -11.17
N GLY A 190 19.43 10.12 -11.99
CA GLY A 190 20.07 11.32 -12.50
C GLY A 190 20.68 11.17 -13.90
N ASP A 191 20.82 9.95 -14.42
CA ASP A 191 21.26 9.76 -15.81
C ASP A 191 20.26 10.42 -16.76
N THR A 192 20.77 11.09 -17.78
CA THR A 192 19.95 11.75 -18.80
C THR A 192 20.03 11.00 -20.11
N GLY A 193 18.99 11.07 -20.94
CA GLY A 193 19.04 10.43 -22.25
C GLY A 193 18.09 11.00 -23.28
N TYR A 194 18.35 10.63 -24.53
CA TYR A 194 17.54 11.03 -25.68
C TYR A 194 17.77 10.07 -26.86
N ILE A 195 16.83 10.08 -27.80
CA ILE A 195 17.03 9.44 -29.11
C ILE A 195 17.24 10.48 -30.19
N SER A 196 18.01 10.12 -31.21
CA SER A 196 18.29 10.97 -32.37
C SER A 196 18.27 10.18 -33.68
N SER A 197 17.90 10.86 -34.76
CA SER A 197 18.06 10.38 -36.14
C SER A 197 19.15 11.16 -36.86
N ASN A 198 19.83 10.54 -37.82
CA ASN A 198 20.93 11.18 -38.56
C ASN A 198 20.48 12.09 -39.72
N ASN A 199 19.19 12.10 -40.10
CA ASN A 199 18.70 12.80 -41.29
C ASN A 199 17.45 13.64 -41.02
N ALA A 200 17.40 14.84 -41.61
CA ALA A 200 16.28 15.76 -41.46
C ALA A 200 14.96 15.15 -41.95
N GLY A 201 13.87 15.33 -41.18
CA GLY A 201 12.53 14.82 -41.53
C GLY A 201 12.33 13.32 -41.36
N GLN A 202 13.30 12.59 -40.78
CA GLN A 202 13.18 11.16 -40.53
C GLN A 202 12.69 10.84 -39.12
N PHE A 203 11.83 9.82 -39.03
CA PHE A 203 11.27 9.36 -37.77
C PHE A 203 12.25 8.43 -37.05
N ALA A 204 12.68 8.86 -35.86
CA ALA A 204 13.28 7.96 -34.87
C ALA A 204 12.18 7.42 -33.96
N GLN A 205 12.25 6.13 -33.60
CA GLN A 205 11.31 5.50 -32.68
C GLN A 205 12.04 4.60 -31.69
N GLY A 206 11.58 4.57 -30.45
CA GLY A 206 12.05 3.64 -29.44
C GLY A 206 11.17 3.61 -28.21
N TYR A 207 11.42 2.65 -27.33
CA TYR A 207 10.88 2.68 -25.97
C TYR A 207 11.95 2.36 -24.94
N LEU A 208 11.74 2.79 -23.70
CA LEU A 208 12.58 2.48 -22.54
C LEU A 208 11.69 2.16 -21.35
N ARG A 209 11.98 1.05 -20.64
CA ARG A 209 11.20 0.55 -19.50
C ARG A 209 12.14 0.04 -18.41
N ARG A 210 11.86 0.34 -17.14
CA ARG A 210 12.55 -0.31 -16.01
C ARG A 210 12.05 -1.74 -15.82
N ILE A 211 12.96 -2.70 -15.64
CA ILE A 211 12.64 -4.13 -15.48
C ILE A 211 13.16 -4.75 -14.17
N ALA A 212 14.09 -4.07 -13.47
CA ALA A 212 14.56 -4.45 -12.13
C ALA A 212 15.03 -3.20 -11.36
#